data_AF-J9FGT2-F1
#
_entry.id   AF-J9FGT2-F1
#
_cell.length_a   1.000
_cell.length_b   1.000
_cell.length_c   1.000
_cell.angle_alpha   90.00
_cell.angle_beta   90.00
_cell.angle_gamma   90.00
#
_symmetry.space_group_name_H-M   'P 1'
#
loop_
_entity.id
_entity.type
_entity.pdbx_description
1 polymer ?
#
loop_
_entity_poly.entity_id
_entity_poly.type
_entity_poly.pdbx_seq_one_letter_code
_entity_poly.pdbx_strand_id
1 'polypeptide(L)'
;ITTRLEQIDKVLNKLYEDNALGTIPQDRYEQMSQKYSEEYYALKTELSILQEQLSAYENAGGRAQKFLKLTERHAAFTDLTPAILNEFISRIEVHERDQKRARYAIQHISIYFNYIGRFENEVTQLAEPTEQEIRQMREEIEEAQKGKEPRLPPEVFKGVPGA
;
A
#
# COMPACT_ATOMS: atom_id res chain seq x y z
N ILE A 1 -6.02 -7.07 -26.88
CA ILE A 1 -5.20 -8.30 -26.91
C ILE A 1 -5.78 -9.38 -26.00
N THR A 2 -5.97 -9.14 -24.70
CA THR A 2 -6.54 -10.12 -23.74
C THR A 2 -7.88 -10.71 -24.17
N THR A 3 -8.85 -9.88 -24.53
CA THR A 3 -10.17 -10.36 -25.01
C THR A 3 -10.08 -11.20 -26.28
N ARG A 4 -9.10 -10.94 -27.16
CA ARG A 4 -8.90 -11.73 -28.39
C ARG A 4 -8.26 -13.08 -28.09
N LEU A 5 -7.30 -13.13 -27.16
CA LEU A 5 -6.73 -14.38 -26.66
C LEU A 5 -7.82 -15.29 -26.07
N GLU A 6 -8.69 -14.75 -25.23
CA GLU A 6 -9.83 -15.50 -24.67
C GLU A 6 -10.79 -16.04 -25.74
N GLN A 7 -11.04 -15.25 -26.80
CA GLN A 7 -11.85 -15.69 -27.93
C GLN A 7 -11.17 -16.83 -28.70
N ILE A 8 -9.86 -16.72 -28.94
CA ILE A 8 -9.08 -17.77 -29.62
C ILE A 8 -9.09 -19.06 -28.80
N ASP A 9 -8.90 -18.99 -27.48
CA ASP A 9 -8.96 -20.17 -26.60
C ASP A 9 -10.33 -20.87 -26.67
N LYS A 10 -11.43 -20.10 -26.66
CA LYS A 10 -12.78 -20.65 -26.81
C LYS A 10 -12.97 -21.34 -28.17
N VAL A 11 -12.48 -20.73 -29.24
CA VAL A 11 -12.59 -21.28 -30.60
C VAL A 11 -11.73 -22.53 -30.74
N LEU A 12 -10.51 -22.54 -30.22
CA LEU A 12 -9.62 -23.70 -30.23
C LEU A 12 -10.24 -24.86 -29.46
N ASN A 13 -10.75 -24.64 -28.24
CA ASN A 13 -11.40 -25.70 -27.46
C ASN A 13 -12.56 -26.34 -28.22
N LYS A 14 -13.42 -25.51 -28.83
CA LYS A 14 -14.54 -26.01 -29.65
C LYS A 14 -14.06 -26.77 -30.88
N LEU A 15 -12.99 -26.28 -31.55
CA LEU A 15 -12.40 -26.94 -32.71
C LEU A 15 -11.85 -28.34 -32.35
N TYR A 16 -11.26 -28.49 -31.16
CA TYR A 16 -10.82 -29.79 -30.63
C TYR A 16 -12.01 -30.73 -30.36
N GLU A 17 -13.08 -30.22 -29.73
CA GLU A 17 -14.31 -31.00 -29.49
C GLU A 17 -14.93 -31.49 -30.79
N ASP A 18 -15.08 -30.61 -31.77
CA ASP A 18 -15.62 -30.93 -33.09
C ASP A 18 -14.76 -31.97 -33.83
N ASN A 19 -13.42 -31.87 -33.73
CA ASN A 19 -12.53 -32.88 -34.28
C ASN A 19 -12.70 -34.25 -33.62
N ALA A 20 -12.80 -34.29 -32.28
CA ALA A 20 -12.98 -35.52 -31.52
C ALA A 20 -14.34 -36.21 -31.82
N LEU A 21 -15.37 -35.43 -32.13
CA LEU A 21 -16.68 -35.92 -32.55
C LEU A 21 -16.74 -36.32 -34.04
N GLY A 22 -15.65 -36.10 -34.79
CA GLY A 22 -15.57 -36.38 -36.23
C GLY A 22 -16.48 -35.49 -37.07
N THR A 23 -16.92 -34.34 -36.55
CA THR A 23 -17.79 -33.40 -37.29
C THR A 23 -17.01 -32.59 -38.32
N ILE A 24 -15.68 -32.56 -38.22
CA ILE A 24 -14.78 -31.89 -39.15
C ILE A 24 -13.72 -32.86 -39.69
N PRO A 25 -13.33 -32.74 -40.97
CA PRO A 25 -12.19 -33.47 -41.52
C PRO A 25 -10.87 -33.04 -40.88
N GLN A 26 -9.96 -33.99 -40.69
CA GLN A 26 -8.64 -33.78 -40.08
C GLN A 26 -7.84 -32.65 -40.77
N ASP A 27 -7.79 -32.62 -42.11
CA ASP A 27 -7.08 -31.59 -42.86
C ASP A 27 -7.58 -30.16 -42.54
N ARG A 28 -8.89 -30.01 -42.34
CA ARG A 28 -9.50 -28.71 -42.01
C ARG A 28 -9.22 -28.34 -40.56
N TYR A 29 -9.20 -29.31 -39.65
CA TYR A 29 -8.79 -29.11 -38.27
C TYR A 29 -7.34 -28.60 -38.19
N GLU A 30 -6.41 -29.23 -38.91
CA GLU A 30 -4.99 -28.86 -38.92
C GLU A 30 -4.79 -27.42 -39.42
N GLN A 31 -5.42 -27.05 -40.54
CA GLN A 31 -5.33 -25.68 -41.06
C GLN A 31 -5.88 -24.63 -40.09
N MET A 32 -7.05 -24.88 -39.49
CA MET A 32 -7.68 -23.91 -38.58
C MET A 32 -6.93 -23.82 -37.25
N SER A 33 -6.52 -24.95 -36.68
CA SER A 33 -5.77 -24.99 -35.42
C SER A 33 -4.42 -24.31 -35.55
N GLN A 34 -3.72 -24.50 -36.67
CA GLN A 34 -2.46 -23.83 -36.96
C GLN A 34 -2.65 -22.30 -37.00
N LYS A 35 -3.61 -21.81 -37.79
CA LYS A 35 -3.86 -20.37 -37.93
C LYS A 35 -4.17 -19.69 -36.58
N TYR A 36 -5.03 -20.31 -35.77
CA TYR A 36 -5.37 -19.76 -34.46
C TYR A 36 -4.23 -19.87 -33.45
N SER A 37 -3.42 -20.94 -33.52
CA SER A 37 -2.24 -21.08 -32.66
C SER A 37 -1.18 -20.02 -33.00
N GLU A 38 -0.92 -19.78 -34.29
CA GLU A 38 -0.02 -18.71 -34.74
C GLU A 38 -0.48 -17.34 -34.25
N GLU A 39 -1.77 -17.02 -34.40
CA GLU A 39 -2.36 -15.77 -33.88
C GLU A 39 -2.22 -15.68 -32.36
N TYR A 40 -2.49 -16.77 -31.63
CA TYR A 40 -2.38 -16.82 -30.18
C TYR A 40 -0.96 -16.51 -29.71
N TYR A 41 0.05 -17.18 -30.27
CA TYR A 41 1.44 -16.97 -29.86
C TYR A 41 1.95 -15.59 -30.26
N ALA A 42 1.58 -15.09 -31.45
CA ALA A 42 1.92 -13.73 -31.85
C ALA A 42 1.37 -12.68 -30.88
N LEU A 43 0.09 -12.78 -30.53
CA LEU A 43 -0.56 -11.88 -29.57
C LEU A 43 0.02 -12.00 -28.16
N LYS A 44 0.39 -13.22 -27.73
CA LYS A 44 1.01 -13.46 -26.43
C LYS A 44 2.41 -12.84 -26.34
N THR A 45 3.21 -12.96 -27.40
CA THR A 45 4.51 -12.30 -27.51
C THR A 45 4.36 -10.78 -27.51
N GLU A 46 3.44 -10.24 -28.30
CA GLU A 46 3.16 -8.79 -28.33
C GLU A 46 2.75 -8.28 -26.94
N LEU A 47 1.88 -9.02 -26.24
CA LEU A 47 1.47 -8.67 -24.88
C LEU A 47 2.67 -8.63 -23.93
N SER A 48 3.55 -9.63 -23.99
CA SER A 48 4.77 -9.67 -23.17
C SER A 48 5.69 -8.48 -23.45
N ILE A 49 5.89 -8.13 -24.73
CA ILE A 49 6.70 -6.99 -25.12
C ILE A 49 6.10 -5.68 -24.60
N LEU A 50 4.79 -5.48 -24.76
CA LEU A 50 4.10 -4.29 -24.26
C LEU A 50 4.19 -4.19 -22.73
N GLN A 51 4.06 -5.30 -22.01
CA GLN A 51 4.24 -5.34 -20.55
C GLN A 51 5.66 -4.97 -20.16
N GLU A 52 6.66 -5.50 -20.85
CA GLU A 52 8.06 -5.18 -20.61
C GLU A 52 8.35 -3.71 -20.88
N GLN A 53 7.87 -3.16 -21.99
CA GLN A 53 8.00 -1.73 -22.33
C GLN A 53 7.32 -0.84 -21.29
N LEU A 54 6.14 -1.23 -20.79
CA LEU A 54 5.44 -0.50 -19.74
C LEU A 54 6.25 -0.51 -18.44
N SER A 55 6.80 -1.66 -18.07
CA SER A 55 7.67 -1.79 -16.90
C SER A 55 8.95 -0.96 -17.04
N ALA A 56 9.55 -0.95 -18.23
CA ALA A 56 10.75 -0.18 -18.55
C ALA A 56 10.47 1.32 -18.48
N TYR A 57 9.35 1.79 -19.04
CA TYR A 57 8.90 3.18 -18.93
C TYR A 57 8.67 3.60 -17.48
N GLU A 58 8.02 2.75 -16.68
CA GLU A 58 7.80 3.03 -15.27
C GLU A 58 9.11 3.09 -14.48
N ASN A 59 10.07 2.22 -14.80
CA ASN A 59 11.39 2.20 -14.19
C ASN A 59 12.30 3.34 -14.65
N ALA A 60 12.19 3.78 -15.90
CA ALA A 60 13.02 4.84 -16.50
C ALA A 60 12.57 6.28 -16.12
N GLY A 61 11.77 6.44 -15.06
CA GLY A 61 11.34 7.75 -14.57
C GLY A 61 9.93 8.17 -14.98
N GLY A 62 9.19 7.33 -15.73
CA GLY A 62 7.78 7.56 -16.04
C GLY A 62 6.91 7.65 -14.77
N ARG A 63 7.31 6.96 -13.70
CA ARG A 63 6.68 7.09 -12.38
C ARG A 63 6.85 8.48 -11.77
N ALA A 64 8.06 9.05 -11.82
CA ALA A 64 8.32 10.41 -11.31
C ALA A 64 7.53 11.46 -12.11
N GLN A 65 7.42 11.30 -13.43
CA GLN A 65 6.59 12.18 -14.25
C GLN A 65 5.09 12.07 -13.93
N LYS A 66 4.57 10.86 -13.68
CA LYS A 66 3.18 10.67 -13.23
C LYS A 66 2.95 11.36 -11.87
N PHE A 67 3.90 11.22 -10.94
CA PHE A 67 3.84 11.90 -9.65
C PHE A 67 3.86 13.42 -9.78
N LEU A 68 4.73 13.98 -10.63
CA LEU A 68 4.81 15.43 -10.85
C LEU A 68 3.49 15.98 -11.43
N LYS A 69 2.88 15.28 -12.39
CA LYS A 69 1.56 15.66 -12.91
C LYS A 69 0.47 15.60 -11.85
N LEU A 70 0.55 14.63 -10.94
CA LEU A 70 -0.35 14.52 -9.79
C LEU A 70 -0.18 15.73 -8.86
N THR A 71 1.06 16.09 -8.53
CA THR A 71 1.35 17.25 -7.68
C THR A 71 0.91 18.54 -8.35
N GLU A 72 1.16 18.72 -9.65
CA GLU A 72 0.76 19.92 -10.40
C GLU A 72 -0.76 20.11 -10.43
N ARG A 73 -1.52 19.03 -10.67
CA ARG A 73 -2.99 19.06 -10.66
C ARG A 73 -3.55 19.53 -9.30
N HIS A 74 -2.83 19.24 -8.23
CA HIS A 74 -3.29 19.46 -6.87
C HIS A 74 -2.44 20.49 -6.09
N ALA A 75 -1.50 21.19 -6.72
CA ALA A 75 -0.51 22.05 -6.06
C ALA A 75 -1.08 23.24 -5.29
N ALA A 76 -2.37 23.58 -5.51
CA ALA A 76 -3.08 24.65 -4.82
C ALA A 76 -4.07 24.09 -3.79
N PHE A 77 -3.59 23.30 -2.83
CA PHE A 77 -4.45 22.77 -1.76
C PHE A 77 -4.95 23.91 -0.86
N THR A 78 -6.24 24.25 -0.97
CA THR A 78 -6.96 24.94 0.11
C THR A 78 -7.53 23.95 1.11
N ASP A 79 -7.94 22.74 0.66
CA ASP A 79 -8.53 21.69 1.49
C ASP A 79 -7.98 20.29 1.14
N LEU A 80 -7.53 19.56 2.16
CA LEU A 80 -7.06 18.18 2.04
C LEU A 80 -8.26 17.22 2.16
N THR A 81 -8.72 16.66 1.04
CA THR A 81 -9.84 15.70 1.05
C THR A 81 -9.35 14.25 1.13
N PRO A 82 -10.13 13.32 1.72
CA PRO A 82 -9.79 11.90 1.74
C PRO A 82 -9.59 11.30 0.34
N ALA A 83 -10.29 11.81 -0.67
CA ALA A 83 -10.14 11.37 -2.06
C ALA A 83 -8.73 11.66 -2.60
N ILE A 84 -8.22 12.86 -2.33
CA ILE A 84 -6.85 13.27 -2.69
C ILE A 84 -5.84 12.39 -1.94
N LEU A 85 -6.02 12.17 -0.63
CA LEU A 85 -5.09 11.34 0.14
C LEU A 85 -4.98 9.92 -0.41
N ASN A 86 -6.10 9.30 -0.81
CA ASN A 86 -6.09 7.97 -1.42
C ASN A 86 -5.44 7.95 -2.82
N GLU A 87 -5.46 9.08 -3.53
CA GLU A 87 -4.80 9.23 -4.83
C GLU A 87 -3.28 9.38 -4.69
N PHE A 88 -2.81 10.00 -3.60
CA PHE A 88 -1.38 10.19 -3.34
C PHE A 88 -0.73 9.06 -2.54
N ILE A 89 -1.45 8.43 -1.62
CA ILE A 89 -0.90 7.45 -0.67
C ILE A 89 -1.30 6.04 -1.11
N SER A 90 -0.31 5.20 -1.34
CA SER A 90 -0.49 3.77 -1.61
C SER A 90 -0.84 3.01 -0.33
N ARG A 91 -0.07 3.23 0.74
CA ARG A 91 -0.28 2.59 2.05
C ARG A 91 0.41 3.37 3.17
N ILE A 92 -0.09 3.16 4.38
CA ILE A 92 0.50 3.66 5.62
C ILE A 92 0.84 2.44 6.48
N GLU A 93 2.13 2.27 6.78
CA GLU A 93 2.61 1.24 7.69
C GLU A 93 2.78 1.86 9.07
N VAL A 94 2.07 1.31 10.05
CA VAL A 94 2.15 1.74 11.45
C VAL A 94 2.90 0.67 12.22
N HIS A 95 4.07 1.01 12.75
CA HIS A 95 4.95 0.09 13.46
C HIS A 95 4.49 -0.12 14.90
N GLU A 96 5.06 -1.13 15.57
CA GLU A 96 4.83 -1.36 16.99
C GLU A 96 5.31 -0.17 17.83
N ARG A 97 4.68 0.02 18.99
CA ARG A 97 5.06 1.04 19.96
C ARG A 97 6.31 0.59 20.71
N ASP A 98 7.25 1.51 20.92
CA ASP A 98 8.51 1.23 21.64
C ASP A 98 8.31 0.72 23.08
N GLN A 99 7.21 1.09 23.73
CA GLN A 99 6.89 0.62 25.09
C GLN A 99 5.42 0.23 25.23
N LYS A 100 5.18 -1.02 25.62
CA LYS A 100 3.84 -1.54 25.91
C LYS A 100 3.31 -0.92 27.22
N ARG A 101 2.05 -0.44 27.20
CA ARG A 101 1.31 0.21 28.31
C ARG A 101 1.71 1.64 28.70
N ALA A 102 2.69 2.27 28.05
CA ALA A 102 2.92 3.70 28.25
C ALA A 102 1.81 4.51 27.56
N ARG A 103 1.20 5.44 28.28
CA ARG A 103 0.15 6.33 27.74
C ARG A 103 0.65 7.22 26.60
N TYR A 104 1.97 7.39 26.51
CA TYR A 104 2.66 8.27 25.58
C TYR A 104 3.87 7.56 24.95
N ALA A 105 3.63 6.41 24.32
CA ALA A 105 4.65 5.71 23.55
C ALA A 105 4.76 6.34 22.15
N ILE A 106 6.00 6.56 21.69
CA ILE A 106 6.28 6.96 20.32
C ILE A 106 5.92 5.79 19.40
N GLN A 107 5.28 6.13 18.28
CA GLN A 107 4.87 5.16 17.27
C GLN A 107 5.40 5.61 15.92
N HIS A 108 6.23 4.76 15.31
CA HIS A 108 6.81 5.05 14.01
C HIS A 108 5.77 4.78 12.91
N ILE A 109 5.63 5.72 11.96
CA ILE A 109 4.70 5.63 10.84
C ILE A 109 5.49 5.81 9.54
N SER A 110 5.40 4.84 8.63
CA SER A 110 5.96 4.94 7.28
C SER A 110 4.84 5.15 6.27
N ILE A 111 4.90 6.24 5.51
CA ILE A 111 3.94 6.56 4.45
C ILE A 111 4.55 6.23 3.08
N TYR A 112 3.81 5.47 2.27
CA TYR A 112 4.20 5.11 0.92
C TYR A 112 3.32 5.85 -0.06
N PHE A 113 3.93 6.64 -0.94
CA PHE A 113 3.23 7.40 -1.96
C PHE A 113 3.12 6.60 -3.26
N ASN A 114 2.01 6.81 -3.97
CA ASN A 114 1.82 6.30 -5.30
C ASN A 114 2.95 6.84 -6.21
N TYR A 115 3.46 5.96 -7.07
CA TYR A 115 4.53 6.22 -8.05
C TYR A 115 5.95 6.45 -7.50
N ILE A 116 6.15 7.00 -6.30
CA ILE A 116 7.51 7.25 -5.75
C ILE A 116 7.92 6.31 -4.60
N GLY A 117 7.00 5.51 -4.06
CA GLY A 117 7.31 4.53 -3.02
C GLY A 117 7.44 5.16 -1.63
N ARG A 118 8.35 4.63 -0.80
CA ARG A 118 8.56 5.18 0.55
C ARG A 118 9.06 6.62 0.41
N PHE A 119 8.35 7.55 1.02
CA PHE A 119 8.77 8.94 1.02
C PHE A 119 9.60 9.21 2.27
N GLU A 120 10.83 9.62 2.05
CA GLU A 120 11.74 10.08 3.09
C GLU A 120 12.02 11.56 2.80
N ASN A 121 11.47 12.46 3.61
CA ASN A 121 11.72 13.90 3.51
C ASN A 121 12.62 14.34 4.66
N GLU A 122 13.57 15.23 4.40
CA GLU A 122 14.39 15.91 5.40
C GLU A 122 13.50 16.57 6.49
N VAL A 123 12.31 17.06 6.12
CA VAL A 123 11.31 17.61 7.06
C VAL A 123 10.73 16.55 8.01
N THR A 124 10.58 15.30 7.57
CA THR A 124 10.17 14.19 8.46
C THR A 124 11.30 13.71 9.37
N GLN A 125 12.57 13.85 8.97
CA GLN A 125 13.72 13.59 9.84
C GLN A 125 13.85 14.66 10.94
N LEU A 126 13.49 15.91 10.64
CA LEU A 126 13.39 17.00 11.63
C LEU A 126 12.16 16.87 12.55
N ALA A 127 11.19 16.03 12.19
CA ALA A 127 10.01 15.74 13.00
C ALA A 127 10.17 14.45 13.83
N GLU A 128 11.28 13.71 13.68
CA GLU A 128 11.72 12.78 14.72
C GLU A 128 12.09 13.66 15.92
N PRO A 129 11.30 13.62 17.01
CA PRO A 129 11.61 14.46 18.15
C PRO A 129 13.01 14.08 18.62
N THR A 130 13.85 15.09 18.83
CA THR A 130 15.23 14.88 19.25
C THR A 130 15.24 14.04 20.53
N GLU A 131 16.26 13.24 20.81
CA GLU A 131 16.34 12.49 22.08
C GLU A 131 16.07 13.37 23.31
N GLN A 132 16.44 14.66 23.25
CA GLN A 132 16.17 15.63 24.29
C GLN A 132 14.69 16.01 24.39
N GLU A 133 13.98 16.18 23.28
CA GLU A 133 12.54 16.46 23.26
C GLU A 133 11.75 15.22 23.68
N ILE A 134 12.19 14.02 23.28
CA ILE A 134 11.63 12.75 23.76
C ILE A 134 11.80 12.62 25.28
N ARG A 135 12.97 13.00 25.82
CA ARG A 135 13.24 12.99 27.26
C ARG A 135 12.38 14.02 28.00
N GLN A 136 12.29 15.24 27.50
CA GLN A 136 11.45 16.31 28.07
C GLN A 136 9.97 15.92 28.08
N MET A 137 9.46 15.39 26.96
CA MET A 137 8.09 14.88 26.90
C MET A 137 7.91 13.74 27.91
N ARG A 138 8.86 12.79 28.02
CA ARG A 138 8.81 11.70 29.01
C ARG A 138 8.79 12.21 30.45
N GLU A 139 9.61 13.20 30.79
CA GLU A 139 9.67 13.81 32.11
C GLU A 139 8.39 14.58 32.45
N GLU A 140 7.87 15.38 31.52
CA GLU A 140 6.62 16.13 31.69
C GLU A 140 5.42 15.18 31.88
N ILE A 141 5.45 14.05 31.18
CA ILE A 141 4.49 12.95 31.31
C ILE A 141 4.61 12.23 32.66
N GLU A 142 5.82 12.04 33.19
CA GLU A 142 6.08 11.40 34.49
C GLU A 142 5.64 12.31 35.65
N GLU A 143 5.93 13.61 35.57
CA GLU A 143 5.47 14.61 36.53
C GLU A 143 3.94 14.74 36.55
N ALA A 144 3.29 14.70 35.38
CA ALA A 144 1.84 14.68 35.27
C ALA A 144 1.19 13.40 35.86
N GLN A 145 1.95 12.30 35.98
CA GLN A 145 1.52 11.08 36.67
C GLN A 145 1.74 11.15 38.19
N LYS A 146 2.86 11.72 38.65
CA LYS A 146 3.13 11.95 40.09
C LYS A 146 2.12 12.90 40.74
N GLY A 147 1.65 13.92 40.00
CA GLY A 147 0.61 14.84 40.48
C GLY A 147 -0.78 14.21 40.69
N LYS A 148 -0.98 12.95 40.26
CA LYS A 148 -2.25 12.21 40.38
C LYS A 148 -2.21 11.04 41.38
N GLU A 149 -1.17 10.91 42.20
CA GLU A 149 -1.22 9.98 43.34
C GLU A 149 -2.22 10.48 44.40
N PRO A 150 -3.20 9.66 44.85
CA PRO A 150 -4.14 10.06 45.87
C PRO A 150 -3.39 10.18 47.21
N ARG A 151 -3.34 11.37 47.79
CA ARG A 151 -2.91 11.57 49.19
C ARG A 151 -3.89 10.82 50.10
N LEU A 152 -3.49 9.66 50.62
CA LEU A 152 -4.20 9.02 51.74
C LEU A 152 -4.10 9.95 52.97
N PRO A 153 -5.22 10.29 53.64
CA PRO A 153 -5.18 11.11 54.84
C PRO A 153 -4.51 10.36 56.00
N PRO A 154 -3.77 11.05 56.90
CA PRO A 154 -3.16 10.41 58.06
C PRO A 154 -4.24 9.87 58.99
N GLU A 155 -4.10 8.62 59.41
CA GLU A 155 -4.96 7.98 60.41
C GLU A 155 -4.97 8.82 61.69
N VAL A 156 -6.11 9.44 61.99
CA VAL A 156 -6.33 10.13 63.26
C VAL A 156 -6.59 9.05 64.32
N PHE A 157 -5.55 8.78 65.12
CA PHE A 157 -5.70 8.12 66.42
C PHE A 157 -6.76 8.89 67.24
N LYS A 158 -7.94 8.28 67.44
CA LYS A 158 -8.83 8.62 68.54
C LYS A 158 -8.94 7.41 69.44
N GLY A 159 -8.17 7.46 70.53
CA GLY A 159 -8.50 6.70 71.71
C GLY A 159 -9.88 7.10 72.20
N VAL A 160 -10.64 6.12 72.68
CA VAL A 160 -11.77 6.34 73.57
C VAL A 160 -11.50 5.51 74.83
N PRO A 161 -11.57 6.11 76.04
CA PRO A 161 -11.28 5.45 77.29
C PRO A 161 -12.52 4.73 77.87
N GLY A 162 -12.27 3.60 78.54
CA GLY A 162 -12.95 3.12 79.75
C GLY A 162 -14.45 2.81 79.73
N ALA A 163 -14.77 1.51 79.89
CA ALA A 163 -15.64 0.98 80.95
C ALA A 163 -15.35 -0.51 81.13
#